data_AF-A0A2D7HI55-F1
#
_entry.id   AF-A0A2D7HI55-F1
#
_cell.length_a   1.000
_cell.length_b   1.000
_cell.length_c   1.000
_cell.angle_alpha   90.00
_cell.angle_beta   90.00
_cell.angle_gamma   90.00
#
_symmetry.space_group_name_H-M   'P 1'
#
loop_
_entity.id
_entity.type
_entity.pdbx_description
1 polymer ?
#
loop_
_entity_poly.entity_id
_entity_poly.type
_entity_poly.pdbx_seq_one_letter_code
_entity_poly.pdbx_strand_id
1 'polypeptide(L)'
;MMPLPKLNIQMFLLSQTAVANDSPTGFFGILLSGGLVGILILLVLAGLSITAAYLLFDQVMTLRRKEVLPDGISDTVRQALLTGRPAEADAACRRLPSVLSVVLLSGLSEFEFGWREVEKAVEDSLAQQSARLMRRIEYLSVIGNIAPMVGLLGTVTGMIFAFQQVAATRGAAGAGDLAEGIYQALVTTVCGLVVAIPSLAIYAVCRNRVDSLIAEVAYQSQHALAPIKRRPATRARQPANTPTAAATKGITGNAKQSRKPIDRPPPAPSAKKPPQQGNSPDE
;
A
#
# COMPACT_ATOMS: atom_id res chain seq x y z
N MET A 1 31.65 -41.26 62.30
CA MET A 1 30.70 -40.56 63.18
C MET A 1 31.02 -39.06 63.13
N MET A 2 30.39 -38.35 62.19
CA MET A 2 29.95 -36.94 62.25
C MET A 2 29.61 -36.47 60.83
N PRO A 3 28.36 -36.05 60.55
CA PRO A 3 27.92 -35.60 59.23
C PRO A 3 28.11 -34.08 59.02
N LEU A 4 28.33 -33.78 57.74
CA LEU A 4 28.43 -32.54 56.96
C LEU A 4 27.82 -31.20 57.47
N PRO A 5 28.41 -30.05 57.06
CA PRO A 5 27.86 -28.71 57.25
C PRO A 5 26.78 -28.42 56.18
N LYS A 6 25.50 -28.61 56.50
CA LYS A 6 24.36 -28.32 55.60
C LYS A 6 23.38 -27.29 56.14
N LEU A 7 23.75 -26.50 57.16
CA LEU A 7 22.77 -25.65 57.85
C LEU A 7 22.75 -24.16 57.45
N ASN A 8 23.84 -23.62 56.86
CA ASN A 8 23.88 -22.19 56.48
C ASN A 8 23.52 -21.89 55.01
N ILE A 9 23.49 -22.90 54.13
CA ILE A 9 23.12 -22.69 52.72
C ILE A 9 21.59 -22.75 52.53
N GLN A 10 20.87 -23.53 53.34
CA GLN A 10 19.41 -23.58 53.27
C GLN A 10 18.72 -22.32 53.82
N MET A 11 19.32 -21.64 54.80
CA MET A 11 18.73 -20.40 55.34
C MET A 11 18.91 -19.21 54.38
N PHE A 12 19.96 -19.21 53.54
CA PHE A 12 20.13 -18.22 52.48
C PHE A 12 19.21 -18.47 51.27
N LEU A 13 18.93 -19.74 50.94
CA LEU A 13 18.03 -20.12 49.85
C LEU A 13 16.53 -19.93 50.18
N LEU A 14 16.15 -19.92 51.47
CA LEU A 14 14.77 -19.63 51.90
C LEU A 14 14.43 -18.14 51.93
N SER A 15 15.42 -17.25 51.95
CA SER A 15 15.18 -15.80 51.83
C SER A 15 14.96 -15.34 50.39
N GLN A 16 15.30 -16.17 49.39
CA GLN A 16 15.12 -15.84 47.97
C GLN A 16 13.81 -16.40 47.39
N THR A 17 13.08 -17.23 48.14
CA THR A 17 11.74 -17.73 47.77
C THR A 17 10.58 -16.99 48.43
N ALA A 18 10.86 -15.91 49.17
CA ALA A 18 9.84 -14.96 49.62
C ALA A 18 9.49 -13.92 48.54
N VAL A 19 9.44 -14.34 47.27
CA VAL A 19 8.60 -13.69 46.26
C VAL A 19 7.17 -14.23 46.47
N ALA A 20 6.66 -13.99 47.68
CA ALA A 20 5.27 -14.26 48.02
C ALA A 20 4.46 -13.05 47.54
N ASN A 21 3.67 -13.31 46.52
CA ASN A 21 2.58 -12.47 46.04
C ASN A 21 1.82 -11.82 47.21
N ASP A 22 1.97 -10.52 47.40
CA ASP A 22 0.97 -9.74 48.11
C ASP A 22 0.92 -8.32 47.54
N SER A 23 0.02 -8.14 46.56
CA SER A 23 -0.62 -6.89 46.17
C SER A 23 -1.44 -7.10 44.90
N PRO A 24 -2.79 -6.99 44.95
CA PRO A 24 -3.58 -6.57 43.80
C PRO A 24 -3.41 -5.05 43.55
N THR A 25 -2.18 -4.54 43.63
CA THR A 25 -1.75 -3.24 43.07
C THR A 25 -0.69 -3.54 42.01
N GLY A 26 -1.07 -4.36 41.02
CA GLY A 26 -0.20 -4.70 39.91
C GLY A 26 0.22 -3.43 39.15
N PHE A 27 1.06 -3.60 38.13
CA PHE A 27 1.39 -2.56 37.14
C PHE A 27 0.20 -1.66 36.79
N PHE A 28 -1.00 -2.23 36.70
CA PHE A 28 -2.28 -1.56 36.47
C PHE A 28 -2.75 -0.62 37.59
N GLY A 29 -2.51 -0.95 38.87
CA GLY A 29 -2.87 -0.12 40.03
C GLY A 29 -2.02 1.14 40.14
N ILE A 30 -0.71 1.02 39.91
CA ILE A 30 0.22 2.17 39.88
C ILE A 30 -0.04 3.05 38.65
N LEU A 31 -0.47 2.44 37.54
CA LEU A 31 -0.78 3.14 36.29
C LEU A 31 -2.16 3.84 36.32
N LEU A 32 -3.09 3.37 37.17
CA LEU A 32 -4.32 4.07 37.54
C LEU A 32 -4.09 5.20 38.56
N SER A 33 -3.03 5.14 39.39
CA SER A 33 -2.72 6.18 40.39
C SER A 33 -2.44 7.56 39.79
N GLY A 34 -1.88 7.65 38.58
CA GLY A 34 -1.60 8.94 37.91
C GLY A 34 -2.81 9.68 37.36
N GLY A 35 -4.01 9.33 37.82
CA GLY A 35 -5.26 9.99 37.48
C GLY A 35 -5.72 9.76 36.04
N LEU A 36 -6.74 10.53 35.63
CA LEU A 36 -7.41 10.41 34.34
C LEU A 36 -6.44 10.48 33.14
N VAL A 37 -5.36 11.24 33.27
CA VAL A 37 -4.38 11.47 32.20
C VAL A 37 -3.47 10.26 31.99
N GLY A 38 -3.04 9.59 33.06
CA GLY A 38 -2.27 8.34 32.95
C GLY A 38 -3.06 7.24 32.25
N ILE A 39 -4.34 7.11 32.59
CA ILE A 39 -5.27 6.16 31.95
C ILE A 39 -5.42 6.48 30.45
N LEU A 40 -5.56 7.75 30.07
CA LEU A 40 -5.69 8.17 28.68
C LEU A 40 -4.44 7.83 27.85
N ILE A 41 -3.24 8.08 28.39
CA ILE A 41 -1.96 7.76 27.74
C ILE A 41 -1.81 6.24 27.56
N LEU A 42 -2.19 5.47 28.57
CA LEU A 42 -2.19 4.01 28.52
C LEU A 42 -3.16 3.48 27.47
N LEU A 43 -4.37 4.03 27.38
CA LEU A 43 -5.37 3.63 26.38
C LEU A 43 -4.86 3.93 24.97
N VAL A 44 -4.25 5.10 24.76
CA VAL A 44 -3.60 5.45 23.49
C VAL A 44 -2.46 4.49 23.17
N LEU A 45 -1.60 4.15 24.13
CA LEU A 45 -0.52 3.17 23.97
C LEU A 45 -1.03 1.76 23.68
N ALA A 46 -2.10 1.33 24.35
CA ALA A 46 -2.76 0.04 24.12
C ALA A 46 -3.41 -0.01 22.74
N GLY A 47 -4.08 1.07 22.32
CA GLY A 47 -4.63 1.21 20.97
C GLY A 47 -3.54 1.18 19.90
N LEU A 48 -2.43 1.89 20.11
CA LEU A 48 -1.25 1.84 19.24
C LEU A 48 -0.64 0.45 19.19
N SER A 49 -0.55 -0.26 20.32
CA SER A 49 -0.03 -1.63 20.40
C SER A 49 -0.91 -2.64 19.66
N ILE A 50 -2.23 -2.57 19.84
CA ILE A 50 -3.19 -3.42 19.13
C ILE A 50 -3.16 -3.13 17.63
N THR A 51 -3.16 -1.85 17.24
CA THR A 51 -3.09 -1.43 15.84
C THR A 51 -1.76 -1.88 15.21
N ALA A 52 -0.65 -1.72 15.93
CA ALA A 52 0.66 -2.21 15.50
C ALA A 52 0.65 -3.73 15.32
N ALA A 53 0.11 -4.49 16.27
CA ALA A 53 0.02 -5.95 16.20
C ALA A 53 -0.89 -6.44 15.05
N TYR A 54 -2.02 -5.76 14.83
CA TYR A 54 -2.92 -6.03 13.70
C TYR A 54 -2.21 -5.77 12.37
N LEU A 55 -1.58 -4.60 12.22
CA LEU A 55 -0.81 -4.26 11.00
C LEU A 55 0.37 -5.22 10.79
N LEU A 56 1.02 -5.64 11.87
CA LEU A 56 2.07 -6.65 11.87
C LEU A 56 1.57 -7.96 11.26
N PHE A 57 0.45 -8.46 11.78
CA PHE A 57 -0.13 -9.70 11.31
C PHE A 57 -0.60 -9.58 9.87
N ASP A 58 -1.32 -8.51 9.54
CA ASP A 58 -1.83 -8.23 8.19
C ASP A 58 -0.69 -8.12 7.16
N GLN A 59 0.41 -7.44 7.49
CA GLN A 59 1.56 -7.30 6.60
C GLN A 59 2.36 -8.60 6.46
N VAL A 60 2.57 -9.35 7.54
CA VAL A 60 3.27 -10.64 7.47
C VAL A 60 2.47 -11.65 6.64
N MET A 61 1.14 -11.63 6.73
CA MET A 61 0.27 -12.45 5.88
C MET A 61 0.29 -11.95 4.43
N THR A 62 0.07 -10.66 4.19
CA THR A 62 -0.05 -10.05 2.84
C THR A 62 1.27 -10.06 2.05
N LEU A 63 2.44 -9.93 2.70
CA LEU A 63 3.76 -9.98 2.04
C LEU A 63 4.22 -11.42 1.73
N ARG A 64 3.40 -12.44 1.99
CA ARG A 64 3.74 -13.80 1.58
C ARG A 64 3.89 -13.82 0.05
N ARG A 65 5.09 -14.21 -0.39
CA ARG A 65 5.49 -14.30 -1.81
C ARG A 65 4.46 -15.04 -2.65
N LYS A 66 3.81 -16.06 -2.09
CA LYS A 66 2.78 -16.88 -2.74
C LYS A 66 1.51 -16.11 -3.12
N GLU A 67 1.21 -15.00 -2.44
CA GLU A 67 0.01 -14.20 -2.66
C GLU A 67 0.29 -13.03 -3.62
N VAL A 68 1.52 -12.50 -3.59
CA VAL A 68 1.98 -11.42 -4.48
C VAL A 68 2.47 -11.96 -5.84
N LEU A 69 3.12 -13.13 -5.84
CA LEU A 69 3.73 -13.77 -7.01
C LEU A 69 3.41 -15.28 -7.01
N PRO A 70 2.25 -15.70 -7.53
CA PRO A 70 1.96 -17.12 -7.71
C PRO A 70 2.93 -17.71 -8.74
N ASP A 71 3.62 -18.80 -8.36
CA ASP A 71 4.57 -19.47 -9.24
C ASP A 71 3.86 -19.97 -10.51
N GLY A 72 4.38 -19.62 -11.69
CA GLY A 72 3.92 -20.13 -13.00
C GLY A 72 2.92 -19.26 -13.79
N ILE A 73 2.42 -18.14 -13.26
CA ILE A 73 1.55 -17.23 -14.03
C ILE A 73 2.33 -16.56 -15.18
N SER A 74 3.55 -16.10 -14.92
CA SER A 74 4.39 -15.44 -15.93
C SER A 74 4.67 -16.36 -17.11
N ASP A 75 4.97 -17.63 -16.84
CA ASP A 75 5.18 -18.65 -17.88
C ASP A 75 3.91 -18.95 -18.68
N THR A 76 2.76 -19.05 -18.00
CA THR A 76 1.45 -19.28 -18.65
C THR A 76 1.08 -18.14 -19.59
N VAL A 77 1.26 -16.90 -19.14
CA VAL A 77 0.99 -15.69 -19.95
C VAL A 77 1.96 -15.61 -21.12
N ARG A 78 3.25 -15.87 -20.88
CA ARG A 78 4.26 -15.92 -21.94
C ARG A 78 3.93 -16.96 -23.00
N GLN A 79 3.51 -18.16 -22.61
CA GLN A 79 3.14 -19.23 -23.52
C GLN A 79 1.90 -18.85 -24.35
N ALA A 80 0.88 -18.25 -23.74
CA ALA A 80 -0.31 -17.76 -24.45
C ALA A 80 0.01 -16.63 -25.44
N LEU A 81 0.96 -15.75 -25.11
CA LEU A 81 1.43 -14.71 -26.03
C LEU A 81 2.25 -15.30 -27.19
N LEU A 82 3.08 -16.31 -26.94
CA LEU A 82 3.84 -17.02 -27.98
C LEU A 82 2.93 -17.79 -28.96
N THR A 83 1.85 -18.41 -28.48
CA THR A 83 0.85 -19.08 -29.32
C THR A 83 -0.08 -18.10 -30.04
N GLY A 84 0.04 -16.80 -29.75
CA GLY A 84 -0.69 -15.74 -30.42
C GLY A 84 -2.15 -15.61 -29.96
N ARG A 85 -2.49 -16.09 -28.75
CA ARG A 85 -3.84 -16.07 -28.18
C ARG A 85 -3.91 -15.08 -27.00
N PRO A 86 -4.00 -13.76 -27.24
CA PRO A 86 -4.02 -12.76 -26.16
C PRO A 86 -5.24 -12.88 -25.23
N ALA A 87 -6.37 -13.41 -25.73
CA ALA A 87 -7.55 -13.66 -24.92
C ALA A 87 -7.34 -14.75 -23.84
N GLU A 88 -6.50 -15.75 -24.11
CA GLU A 88 -6.15 -16.77 -23.12
C GLU A 88 -5.24 -16.21 -22.03
N ALA A 89 -4.36 -15.26 -22.39
CA ALA A 89 -3.51 -14.55 -21.43
C ALA A 89 -4.33 -13.64 -20.49
N ASP A 90 -5.32 -12.90 -21.01
CA ASP A 90 -6.27 -12.13 -20.19
C ASP A 90 -7.05 -13.03 -19.22
N ALA A 91 -7.59 -14.15 -19.72
CA ALA A 91 -8.32 -15.11 -18.90
C ALA A 91 -7.44 -15.72 -17.79
N ALA A 92 -6.15 -16.00 -18.07
CA ALA A 92 -5.22 -16.50 -17.07
C ALA A 92 -4.95 -15.47 -15.95
N CYS A 93 -4.75 -14.19 -16.31
CA CYS A 93 -4.57 -13.11 -15.35
C CYS A 93 -5.79 -12.91 -14.45
N ARG A 94 -7.01 -13.04 -15.00
CA ARG A 94 -8.26 -12.88 -14.23
C ARG A 94 -8.54 -14.03 -13.27
N ARG A 95 -8.04 -15.25 -13.56
CA ARG A 95 -8.24 -16.43 -12.70
C ARG A 95 -7.45 -16.34 -11.40
N LEU A 96 -6.26 -15.76 -11.43
CA LEU A 96 -5.42 -15.57 -10.24
C LEU A 96 -5.14 -14.07 -10.05
N PRO A 97 -5.98 -13.34 -9.29
CA PRO A 97 -5.75 -11.93 -9.01
C PRO A 97 -4.51 -11.77 -8.13
N SER A 98 -3.41 -11.31 -8.72
CA SER A 98 -2.15 -10.99 -8.04
C SER A 98 -1.61 -9.65 -8.52
N VAL A 99 -0.60 -9.09 -7.84
CA VAL A 99 0.03 -7.83 -8.26
C VAL A 99 0.59 -7.96 -9.68
N LEU A 100 1.22 -9.09 -9.99
CA LEU A 100 1.73 -9.42 -11.32
C LEU A 100 0.60 -9.50 -12.36
N SER A 101 -0.53 -10.12 -12.02
CA SER A 101 -1.68 -10.24 -12.94
C SER A 101 -2.29 -8.88 -13.28
N VAL A 102 -2.37 -7.95 -12.32
CA VAL A 102 -2.86 -6.59 -12.56
C VAL A 102 -1.92 -5.82 -13.49
N VAL A 103 -0.61 -5.91 -13.25
CA VAL A 103 0.41 -5.24 -14.08
C VAL A 103 0.41 -5.81 -15.50
N LEU A 104 0.32 -7.14 -15.65
CA LEU A 104 0.21 -7.78 -16.96
C LEU A 104 -1.07 -7.40 -17.68
N LEU A 105 -2.21 -7.33 -16.97
CA LEU A 105 -3.48 -6.95 -17.56
C LEU A 105 -3.44 -5.52 -18.12
N SER A 106 -2.85 -4.57 -17.38
CA SER A 106 -2.63 -3.19 -17.85
C SER A 106 -1.75 -3.13 -19.09
N GLY A 107 -0.73 -3.99 -19.20
CA GLY A 107 0.07 -4.09 -20.42
C GLY A 107 -0.70 -4.71 -21.59
N LEU A 108 -1.53 -5.72 -21.30
CA LEU A 108 -2.31 -6.43 -22.32
C LEU A 108 -3.46 -5.59 -22.89
N SER A 109 -4.04 -4.65 -22.15
CA SER A 109 -5.11 -3.79 -22.68
C SER A 109 -4.60 -2.81 -23.74
N GLU A 110 -3.32 -2.47 -23.71
CA GLU A 110 -2.72 -1.44 -24.58
C GLU A 110 -1.91 -2.05 -25.74
N PHE A 111 -1.98 -3.37 -25.91
CA PHE A 111 -1.20 -4.11 -26.91
C PHE A 111 -1.47 -3.64 -28.36
N GLU A 112 -2.65 -3.09 -28.64
CA GLU A 112 -3.04 -2.60 -29.97
C GLU A 112 -2.32 -1.31 -30.37
N PHE A 113 -1.84 -0.52 -29.39
CA PHE A 113 -1.18 0.77 -29.63
C PHE A 113 0.35 0.66 -29.78
N GLY A 114 0.89 -0.56 -29.65
CA GLY A 114 2.31 -0.88 -29.85
C GLY A 114 3.12 -0.97 -28.55
N TRP A 115 4.36 -1.48 -28.67
CA TRP A 115 5.23 -1.82 -27.53
C TRP A 115 5.44 -0.68 -26.54
N ARG A 116 5.59 0.56 -27.04
CA ARG A 116 5.87 1.73 -26.19
C ARG A 116 4.71 2.06 -25.23
N GLU A 117 3.47 1.92 -25.69
CA GLU A 117 2.29 2.14 -24.83
C GLU A 117 2.11 0.99 -23.83
N VAL A 118 2.40 -0.25 -24.24
CA VAL A 118 2.42 -1.41 -23.33
C VAL A 118 3.45 -1.23 -22.21
N GLU A 119 4.68 -0.85 -22.55
CA GLU A 119 5.76 -0.62 -21.58
C GLU A 119 5.37 0.49 -20.59
N LYS A 120 4.82 1.60 -21.09
CA LYS A 120 4.32 2.69 -20.26
C LYS A 120 3.17 2.25 -19.34
N ALA A 121 2.19 1.51 -19.84
CA ALA A 121 1.06 1.03 -19.04
C ALA A 121 1.51 0.07 -17.92
N VAL A 122 2.52 -0.76 -18.19
CA VAL A 122 3.16 -1.63 -17.20
C VAL A 122 3.90 -0.82 -16.15
N GLU A 123 4.68 0.18 -16.55
CA GLU A 123 5.40 1.07 -15.62
C GLU A 123 4.44 1.85 -14.72
N ASP A 124 3.38 2.44 -15.29
CA ASP A 124 2.37 3.20 -14.55
C ASP A 124 1.63 2.29 -13.54
N SER A 125 1.23 1.09 -13.96
CA SER A 125 0.55 0.10 -13.10
C SER A 125 1.48 -0.41 -11.99
N LEU A 126 2.75 -0.66 -12.32
CA LEU A 126 3.76 -1.07 -11.33
C LEU A 126 4.00 0.02 -10.29
N ALA A 127 4.11 1.29 -10.73
CA ALA A 127 4.26 2.43 -9.83
C ALA A 127 3.06 2.59 -8.90
N GLN A 128 1.83 2.44 -9.43
CA GLN A 128 0.61 2.50 -8.63
C GLN A 128 0.54 1.38 -7.58
N GLN A 129 0.87 0.15 -7.98
CA GLN A 129 0.85 -1.01 -7.07
C GLN A 129 1.95 -0.91 -6.02
N SER A 130 3.15 -0.47 -6.42
CA SER A 130 4.26 -0.15 -5.53
C SER A 130 3.86 0.85 -4.46
N ALA A 131 3.28 2.00 -4.86
CA ALA A 131 2.81 3.03 -3.93
C ALA A 131 1.74 2.49 -2.97
N ARG A 132 0.81 1.65 -3.46
CA ARG A 132 -0.24 1.04 -2.64
C ARG A 132 0.35 0.12 -1.55
N LEU A 133 1.37 -0.66 -1.88
CA LEU A 133 2.05 -1.54 -0.91
C LEU A 133 2.87 -0.71 0.10
N MET A 134 3.63 0.28 -0.37
CA MET A 134 4.43 1.15 0.50
C MET A 134 3.57 1.92 1.50
N ARG A 135 2.46 2.51 1.06
CA ARG A 135 1.58 3.30 1.94
C ARG A 135 1.01 2.49 3.11
N ARG A 136 0.75 1.20 2.91
CA ARG A 136 0.29 0.31 3.99
C ARG A 136 1.39 0.04 5.03
N ILE A 137 2.65 -0.03 4.60
CA ILE A 137 3.80 -0.29 5.47
C ILE A 137 4.22 0.99 6.21
N GLU A 138 4.03 2.15 5.58
CA GLU A 138 4.37 3.46 6.13
C GLU A 138 3.64 3.76 7.45
N TYR A 139 2.41 3.27 7.64
CA TYR A 139 1.71 3.37 8.93
C TYR A 139 2.51 2.77 10.09
N LEU A 140 3.28 1.72 9.85
CA LEU A 140 4.11 1.07 10.87
C LEU A 140 5.31 1.95 11.27
N SER A 141 5.88 2.69 10.31
CA SER A 141 6.90 3.71 10.56
C SER A 141 6.33 4.86 11.39
N VAL A 142 5.14 5.34 11.04
CA VAL A 142 4.45 6.41 11.78
C VAL A 142 4.21 6.00 13.23
N ILE A 143 3.68 4.79 13.47
CA ILE A 143 3.48 4.26 14.83
C ILE A 143 4.81 4.14 15.57
N GLY A 144 5.84 3.61 14.91
CA GLY A 144 7.19 3.47 15.47
C GLY A 144 7.82 4.79 15.91
N ASN A 145 7.51 5.89 15.22
CA ASN A 145 8.01 7.23 15.56
C ASN A 145 7.14 7.96 16.61
N ILE A 146 5.82 7.76 16.60
CA ILE A 146 4.89 8.43 17.52
C ILE A 146 4.87 7.77 18.91
N ALA A 147 4.92 6.43 18.97
CA ALA A 147 4.88 5.68 20.24
C ALA A 147 5.90 6.16 21.31
N PRO A 148 7.19 6.39 21.00
CA PRO A 148 8.15 6.88 21.98
C PRO A 148 7.90 8.35 22.36
N MET A 149 7.39 9.17 21.44
CA MET A 149 7.01 10.56 21.75
C MET A 149 5.82 10.61 22.72
N VAL A 150 4.85 9.70 22.59
CA VAL A 150 3.75 9.53 23.55
C VAL A 150 4.27 9.06 24.91
N GLY A 151 5.24 8.14 24.94
CA GLY A 151 5.89 7.70 26.18
C GLY A 151 6.63 8.84 26.89
N LEU A 152 7.33 9.71 26.13
CA LEU A 152 8.00 10.90 26.65
C LEU A 152 7.00 11.95 27.15
N LEU A 153 5.85 12.12 26.48
CA LEU A 153 4.78 12.95 26.99
C LEU A 153 4.32 12.46 28.37
N GLY A 154 4.21 11.14 28.54
CA GLY A 154 3.88 10.51 29.84
C GLY A 154 4.86 10.84 30.95
N THR A 155 6.17 10.89 30.68
CA THR A 155 7.16 11.27 31.71
C THR A 155 7.04 12.73 32.12
N VAL A 156 6.89 13.63 31.15
CA VAL A 156 6.72 15.06 31.42
C VAL A 156 5.45 15.29 32.25
N THR A 157 4.34 14.66 31.85
CA THR A 157 3.08 14.78 32.56
C THR A 157 3.14 14.18 33.97
N GLY A 158 3.75 13.00 34.15
CA GLY A 158 3.90 12.39 35.48
C GLY A 158 4.76 13.24 36.43
N MET A 159 5.85 13.82 35.94
CA MET A 159 6.66 14.75 36.74
C MET A 159 5.89 16.03 37.11
N ILE A 160 5.08 16.59 36.19
CA ILE A 160 4.24 17.75 36.49
C ILE A 160 3.28 17.45 37.65
N PHE A 161 2.59 16.31 37.63
CA PHE A 161 1.68 15.93 38.70
C PHE A 161 2.40 15.68 40.03
N ALA A 162 3.55 15.00 40.00
CA ALA A 162 4.35 14.74 41.19
C ALA A 162 4.77 16.05 41.88
N PHE A 163 5.27 17.04 41.14
CA PHE A 163 5.63 18.34 41.69
C PHE A 163 4.42 19.19 42.10
N GLN A 164 3.30 19.09 41.38
CA GLN A 164 2.06 19.78 41.74
C GLN A 164 1.52 19.30 43.10
N GLN A 165 1.61 18.00 43.39
CA GLN A 165 1.19 17.43 44.66
C GLN A 165 2.07 17.90 45.83
N VAL A 166 3.38 17.99 45.62
CA VAL A 166 4.31 18.58 46.61
C VAL A 166 3.99 20.06 46.86
N ALA A 167 3.71 20.83 45.81
CA ALA A 167 3.33 22.23 45.93
C ALA A 167 1.99 22.42 46.68
N ALA A 168 0.97 21.60 46.35
CA ALA A 168 -0.36 21.68 46.95
C ALA A 168 -0.37 21.33 48.44
N THR A 169 0.49 20.39 48.85
CA THR A 169 0.63 19.96 50.24
C THR A 169 1.57 20.85 51.06
N ARG A 170 2.07 21.97 50.49
CA ARG A 170 3.09 22.85 51.09
C ARG A 170 4.33 22.07 51.58
N GLY A 171 4.73 21.03 50.84
CA GLY A 171 5.87 20.18 51.20
C GLY A 171 5.56 19.06 52.22
N ALA A 172 4.28 18.85 52.58
CA ALA A 172 3.89 17.71 53.42
C ALA A 172 3.84 16.39 52.64
N ALA A 173 3.69 16.42 51.31
CA ALA A 173 3.91 15.23 50.48
C ALA A 173 5.36 14.77 50.63
N GLY A 174 5.52 13.51 51.03
CA GLY A 174 6.83 12.95 51.35
C GLY A 174 7.63 12.58 50.11
N ALA A 175 8.88 12.18 50.31
CA ALA A 175 9.72 11.64 49.23
C ALA A 175 9.09 10.40 48.55
N GLY A 176 8.21 9.67 49.26
CA GLY A 176 7.47 8.52 48.72
C GLY A 176 6.50 8.89 47.60
N ASP A 177 5.69 9.94 47.78
CA ASP A 177 4.69 10.37 46.78
C ASP A 177 5.38 10.87 45.49
N LEU A 178 6.48 11.59 45.66
CA LEU A 178 7.30 12.05 44.54
C LEU A 178 7.94 10.87 43.80
N ALA A 179 8.46 9.89 44.54
CA ALA A 179 9.06 8.69 43.95
C ALA A 179 8.04 7.85 43.18
N GLU A 180 6.79 7.75 43.66
CA GLU A 180 5.70 7.05 42.95
C GLU A 180 5.37 7.73 41.62
N GLY A 181 5.21 9.07 41.61
CA GLY A 181 4.92 9.81 40.38
C GLY A 181 6.05 9.74 39.33
N ILE A 182 7.31 9.77 39.78
CA ILE A 182 8.48 9.59 38.90
C ILE A 182 8.55 8.15 38.37
N TYR A 183 8.29 7.16 39.21
CA TYR A 183 8.27 5.76 38.80
C TYR A 183 7.21 5.52 37.72
N GLN A 184 5.98 6.02 37.93
CA GLN A 184 4.91 5.92 36.95
C GLN A 184 5.29 6.59 35.62
N ALA A 185 5.89 7.79 35.68
CA ALA A 185 6.42 8.49 34.52
C ALA A 185 7.38 7.58 33.72
N LEU A 186 8.39 7.01 34.38
CA LEU A 186 9.39 6.15 33.72
C LEU A 186 8.76 4.91 33.07
N VAL A 187 7.79 4.30 33.75
CA VAL A 187 7.07 3.12 33.22
C VAL A 187 6.38 3.45 31.88
N THR A 188 5.73 4.62 31.76
CA THR A 188 5.06 4.99 30.50
C THR A 188 6.02 5.15 29.31
N THR A 189 7.24 5.64 29.55
CA THR A 189 8.28 5.72 28.52
C THR A 189 8.76 4.33 28.10
N VAL A 190 8.97 3.42 29.05
CA VAL A 190 9.35 2.04 28.74
C VAL A 190 8.27 1.38 27.88
N CYS A 191 6.98 1.56 28.21
CA CYS A 191 5.88 1.05 27.39
C CYS A 191 5.92 1.60 25.96
N GLY A 192 6.16 2.90 25.78
CA GLY A 192 6.30 3.50 24.45
C GLY A 192 7.43 2.89 23.63
N LEU A 193 8.58 2.65 24.26
CA LEU A 193 9.73 2.01 23.60
C LEU A 193 9.48 0.55 23.24
N VAL A 194 8.81 -0.22 24.11
CA VAL A 194 8.45 -1.62 23.86
C VAL A 194 7.55 -1.77 22.63
N VAL A 195 6.69 -0.78 22.34
CA VAL A 195 5.88 -0.76 21.11
C VAL A 195 6.66 -0.23 19.91
N ALA A 196 7.51 0.79 20.10
CA ALA A 196 8.26 1.45 19.04
C ALA A 196 9.30 0.53 18.37
N ILE A 197 10.10 -0.17 19.18
CA ILE A 197 11.24 -0.96 18.70
C ILE A 197 10.80 -2.08 17.74
N PRO A 198 9.81 -2.94 18.08
CA PRO A 198 9.34 -3.96 17.15
C PRO A 198 8.71 -3.34 15.90
N SER A 199 7.91 -2.28 16.05
CA SER A 199 7.22 -1.63 14.93
C SER A 199 8.21 -1.13 13.86
N LEU A 200 9.30 -0.47 14.28
CA LEU A 200 10.34 0.00 13.36
C LEU A 200 11.17 -1.15 12.77
N ALA A 201 11.47 -2.18 13.55
CA ALA A 201 12.23 -3.33 13.07
C ALA A 201 11.47 -4.06 11.95
N ILE A 202 10.17 -4.31 12.15
CA ILE A 202 9.32 -4.96 11.15
C ILE A 202 9.10 -4.05 9.94
N TYR A 203 8.92 -2.75 10.13
CA TYR A 203 8.84 -1.78 9.04
C TYR A 203 10.03 -1.91 8.09
N ALA A 204 11.25 -1.96 8.63
CA ALA A 204 12.47 -2.08 7.83
C ALA A 204 12.51 -3.40 7.02
N VAL A 205 12.15 -4.52 7.64
CA VAL A 205 12.11 -5.84 6.97
C VAL A 205 11.03 -5.88 5.89
N CYS A 206 9.81 -5.42 6.19
CA CYS A 206 8.70 -5.38 5.25
C CYS A 206 8.98 -4.46 4.06
N ARG A 207 9.60 -3.30 4.29
CA ARG A 207 10.00 -2.37 3.23
C ARG A 207 10.96 -3.03 2.25
N ASN A 208 12.06 -3.60 2.75
CA ASN A 208 13.04 -4.30 1.91
C ASN A 208 12.39 -5.46 1.13
N ARG A 209 11.43 -6.15 1.76
CA ARG A 209 10.70 -7.24 1.11
C ARG A 209 9.80 -6.74 -0.01
N VAL A 210 9.10 -5.62 0.18
CA VAL A 210 8.26 -5.02 -0.86
C VAL A 210 9.11 -4.53 -2.04
N ASP A 211 10.23 -3.87 -1.78
CA ASP A 211 11.14 -3.42 -2.84
C ASP A 211 11.64 -4.61 -3.68
N SER A 212 12.00 -5.71 -3.01
CA SER A 212 12.42 -6.96 -3.68
C SER A 212 11.29 -7.59 -4.50
N LEU A 213 10.05 -7.59 -3.98
CA LEU A 213 8.89 -8.15 -4.67
C LEU A 213 8.51 -7.32 -5.90
N ILE A 214 8.55 -5.99 -5.81
CA ILE A 214 8.26 -5.09 -6.92
C ILE A 214 9.31 -5.27 -8.03
N ALA A 215 10.59 -5.38 -7.68
CA ALA A 215 11.66 -5.66 -8.63
C ALA A 215 11.44 -7.00 -9.36
N GLU A 216 11.04 -8.05 -8.64
CA GLU A 216 10.70 -9.34 -9.25
C GLU A 216 9.47 -9.25 -10.16
N VAL A 217 8.41 -8.55 -9.74
CA VAL A 217 7.21 -8.33 -10.58
C VAL A 217 7.58 -7.59 -11.88
N ALA A 218 8.44 -6.57 -11.79
CA ALA A 218 8.92 -5.83 -12.95
C ALA A 218 9.71 -6.71 -13.93
N TYR A 219 10.59 -7.56 -13.41
CA TYR A 219 11.35 -8.50 -14.21
C TYR A 219 10.44 -9.52 -14.92
N GLN A 220 9.52 -10.12 -14.17
CA GLN A 220 8.59 -11.13 -14.68
C GLN A 220 7.61 -10.54 -15.70
N SER A 221 7.13 -9.31 -15.50
CA SER A 221 6.21 -8.65 -16.44
C SER A 221 6.90 -8.36 -17.77
N GLN A 222 8.13 -7.84 -17.75
CA GLN A 222 8.94 -7.60 -18.95
C GLN A 222 9.24 -8.91 -19.69
N HIS A 223 9.59 -9.97 -18.96
CA HIS A 223 9.88 -11.27 -19.55
C HIS A 223 8.65 -11.92 -20.18
N ALA A 224 7.48 -11.82 -19.54
CA ALA A 224 6.23 -12.34 -20.07
C ALA A 224 5.77 -11.60 -21.33
N LEU A 225 5.96 -10.27 -21.38
CA LEU A 225 5.57 -9.41 -22.51
C LEU A 225 6.60 -9.35 -23.64
N ALA A 226 7.81 -9.88 -23.43
CA ALA A 226 8.88 -9.92 -24.43
C ALA A 226 8.47 -10.44 -25.84
N PRO A 227 7.54 -11.40 -26.00
CA PRO A 227 7.05 -11.82 -27.32
C PRO A 227 6.37 -10.71 -28.12
N ILE A 228 5.73 -9.73 -27.44
CA ILE A 228 5.04 -8.60 -28.08
C ILE A 228 6.04 -7.70 -28.79
N LYS A 229 7.20 -7.43 -28.16
CA LYS A 229 8.31 -6.66 -28.76
C LYS A 229 8.80 -7.25 -30.08
N ARG A 230 8.69 -8.58 -30.25
CA ARG A 230 9.16 -9.31 -31.43
C ARG A 230 8.12 -9.46 -32.54
N ARG A 231 6.85 -9.09 -32.30
CA ARG A 231 5.85 -8.95 -33.37
C ARG A 231 5.98 -7.54 -33.95
N PRO A 232 6.70 -7.35 -35.08
CA PRO A 232 6.76 -6.04 -35.68
C PRO A 232 5.34 -5.63 -36.07
N ALA A 233 5.03 -4.34 -35.91
CA ALA A 233 3.76 -3.69 -36.22
C ALA A 233 3.37 -3.73 -37.73
N THR A 234 3.84 -4.73 -38.48
CA THR A 234 3.79 -4.81 -39.93
C THR A 234 2.43 -5.33 -40.46
N ARG A 235 1.51 -5.80 -39.61
CA ARG A 235 0.17 -6.23 -40.07
C ARG A 235 -0.88 -5.11 -40.06
N ALA A 236 -0.57 -3.93 -39.53
CA ALA A 236 -1.52 -2.82 -39.44
C ALA A 236 -1.69 -1.99 -40.73
N ARG A 237 -1.03 -2.35 -41.85
CA ARG A 237 -1.23 -1.65 -43.13
C ARG A 237 -0.89 -2.53 -44.32
N GLN A 238 -1.77 -3.47 -44.65
CA GLN A 238 -1.84 -4.00 -46.00
C GLN A 238 -3.08 -3.37 -46.65
N PRO A 239 -2.94 -2.25 -47.40
CA PRO A 239 -4.00 -1.83 -48.28
C PRO A 239 -4.20 -2.95 -49.29
N ALA A 240 -5.42 -3.48 -49.34
CA ALA A 240 -5.80 -4.51 -50.30
C ALA A 240 -5.41 -4.05 -51.72
N ASN A 241 -4.55 -4.83 -52.38
CA ASN A 241 -4.18 -4.61 -53.76
C ASN A 241 -5.43 -4.71 -54.64
N THR A 242 -5.86 -3.60 -55.23
CA THR A 242 -6.80 -3.59 -56.37
C THR A 242 -6.09 -4.24 -57.57
N PRO A 243 -6.64 -5.30 -58.18
CA PRO A 243 -6.03 -5.89 -59.37
C PRO A 243 -6.15 -4.94 -60.57
N THR A 244 -5.02 -4.77 -61.26
CA THR A 244 -4.88 -4.19 -62.59
C THR A 244 -5.89 -4.76 -63.59
N ALA A 245 -6.69 -3.90 -64.23
CA ALA A 245 -7.41 -4.22 -65.45
C ALA A 245 -7.22 -3.08 -66.47
N ALA A 246 -6.17 -3.21 -67.29
CA ALA A 246 -6.02 -2.49 -68.54
C ALA A 246 -6.18 -3.50 -69.68
N ALA A 247 -7.27 -3.41 -70.44
CA ALA A 247 -7.42 -4.04 -71.75
C ALA A 247 -8.42 -3.26 -72.61
N THR A 248 -7.86 -2.45 -73.51
CA THR A 248 -8.48 -1.72 -74.60
C THR A 248 -9.03 -2.66 -75.67
N LYS A 249 -10.26 -2.43 -76.16
CA LYS A 249 -10.70 -2.64 -77.57
C LYS A 249 -12.06 -1.96 -77.80
N GLY A 250 -12.17 -1.19 -78.88
CA GLY A 250 -13.27 -0.27 -79.15
C GLY A 250 -14.30 -0.71 -80.20
N ILE A 251 -14.98 0.31 -80.76
CA ILE A 251 -15.78 0.40 -82.01
C ILE A 251 -17.32 0.48 -81.84
N THR A 252 -17.82 1.74 -81.96
CA THR A 252 -18.93 2.27 -82.80
C THR A 252 -20.41 1.90 -82.57
N GLY A 253 -21.29 2.93 -82.49
CA GLY A 253 -22.65 2.86 -83.10
C GLY A 253 -23.86 3.53 -82.41
N ASN A 254 -24.05 4.84 -82.67
CA ASN A 254 -25.29 5.55 -83.08
C ASN A 254 -26.66 5.55 -82.31
N ALA A 255 -27.17 6.79 -82.11
CA ALA A 255 -28.54 7.34 -82.23
C ALA A 255 -29.77 6.88 -81.40
N LYS A 256 -30.29 7.83 -80.59
CA LYS A 256 -31.65 8.49 -80.62
C LYS A 256 -32.04 8.93 -79.20
N GLN A 257 -32.04 10.22 -78.85
CA GLN A 257 -33.08 11.23 -79.14
C GLN A 257 -34.38 11.04 -78.34
N SER A 258 -34.55 11.81 -77.25
CA SER A 258 -35.79 12.55 -76.97
C SER A 258 -35.59 13.59 -75.87
N ARG A 259 -35.87 14.86 -76.19
CA ARG A 259 -35.93 16.03 -75.30
C ARG A 259 -37.40 16.29 -74.92
N LYS A 260 -37.67 16.80 -73.71
CA LYS A 260 -38.24 18.14 -73.54
C LYS A 260 -38.15 18.68 -72.08
N PRO A 261 -38.14 20.01 -71.89
CA PRO A 261 -37.77 20.74 -70.67
C PRO A 261 -38.98 21.34 -69.94
N ILE A 262 -38.75 22.22 -68.93
CA ILE A 262 -39.65 23.16 -68.19
C ILE A 262 -39.51 22.89 -66.69
N ASP A 263 -39.32 23.82 -65.74
CA ASP A 263 -38.95 25.23 -65.67
C ASP A 263 -38.46 25.47 -64.22
N ARG A 264 -37.51 26.38 -63.98
CA ARG A 264 -37.24 27.00 -62.66
C ARG A 264 -37.98 28.34 -62.61
N PRO A 265 -38.45 28.79 -61.44
CA PRO A 265 -37.73 29.88 -60.71
C PRO A 265 -37.98 29.84 -59.17
N PRO A 266 -37.64 30.90 -58.38
CA PRO A 266 -36.32 31.42 -57.99
C PRO A 266 -36.09 31.33 -56.44
N PRO A 267 -34.94 31.79 -55.87
CA PRO A 267 -34.58 31.60 -54.46
C PRO A 267 -34.80 32.85 -53.57
N ALA A 268 -35.02 32.67 -52.24
CA ALA A 268 -34.69 33.59 -51.12
C ALA A 268 -35.41 33.18 -49.80
N PRO A 269 -35.09 33.72 -48.60
CA PRO A 269 -33.85 34.34 -48.11
C PRO A 269 -33.36 33.82 -46.72
N SER A 270 -32.17 34.27 -46.37
CA SER A 270 -31.40 34.14 -45.12
C SER A 270 -32.15 34.46 -43.81
N ALA A 271 -31.87 33.70 -42.74
CA ALA A 271 -32.10 34.12 -41.37
C ALA A 271 -30.81 34.03 -40.53
N LYS A 272 -30.44 35.18 -39.93
CA LYS A 272 -29.28 35.43 -39.07
C LYS A 272 -29.50 34.90 -37.64
N LYS A 273 -28.40 34.39 -37.05
CA LYS A 273 -27.88 34.43 -35.65
C LYS A 273 -28.80 34.85 -34.48
N PRO A 274 -28.54 34.34 -33.25
CA PRO A 274 -27.66 35.10 -32.34
C PRO A 274 -26.59 34.25 -31.58
N PRO A 275 -25.60 34.93 -30.97
CA PRO A 275 -24.37 34.34 -30.43
C PRO A 275 -24.50 33.92 -28.95
N GLN A 276 -23.82 32.84 -28.54
CA GLN A 276 -23.54 32.59 -27.13
C GLN A 276 -22.33 33.41 -26.69
N GLN A 277 -22.59 34.20 -25.67
CA GLN A 277 -21.75 35.20 -25.03
C GLN A 277 -20.89 34.52 -23.96
N GLY A 278 -19.59 34.78 -23.97
CA GLY A 278 -18.70 34.42 -22.87
C GLY A 278 -18.97 35.28 -21.64
N ASN A 279 -18.57 34.77 -20.48
CA ASN A 279 -18.15 35.59 -19.35
C ASN A 279 -17.13 34.84 -18.48
N SER A 280 -16.19 35.63 -17.99
CA SER A 280 -14.92 35.35 -17.34
C SER A 280 -15.02 34.74 -15.93
N PRO A 281 -13.91 34.21 -15.37
CA PRO A 281 -13.79 33.89 -13.96
C PRO A 281 -13.22 35.08 -13.16
N ASP A 282 -13.91 35.49 -12.11
CA ASP A 282 -13.39 36.28 -11.00
C ASP A 282 -14.05 35.77 -9.71
N GLU A 283 -13.29 35.01 -8.90
CA GLU A 283 -13.27 35.00 -7.41
C GLU A 283 -12.13 34.10 -6.90
#